data_AF-A0AAW8KVL0-F1
#
_entry.id   AF-A0AAW8KVL0-F1
#
_cell.length_a   1.000
_cell.length_b   1.000
_cell.length_c   1.000
_cell.angle_alpha   90.00
_cell.angle_beta   90.00
_cell.angle_gamma   90.00
#
_symmetry.space_group_name_H-M   'P 1'
#
loop_
_entity.id
_entity.type
_entity.pdbx_description
1 polymer ?
#
loop_
_entity_poly.entity_id
_entity_poly.type
_entity_poly.pdbx_seq_one_letter_code
_entity_poly.pdbx_strand_id
1 'polypeptide(L)'
;ENVMGRTKLESIELDDDVKPENAHVARTVVEDDQGEEMEILRHSLPYGDGRGDQGLFFIAYTKDLNIIDAMLKRMFGTSGDGIHDRLLHFVTPLDGAYYFAPSEELLEEVLED
;
A
#
# COMPACT_ATOMS: atom_id res chain seq x y z
N GLU A 1 6.63 9.63 -13.21
CA GLU A 1 7.74 8.84 -12.65
C GLU A 1 8.05 9.30 -11.23
N ASN A 2 8.42 10.57 -11.02
CA ASN A 2 8.68 11.15 -9.69
C ASN A 2 7.54 11.06 -8.63
N VAL A 3 6.29 10.84 -9.05
CA VAL A 3 5.17 10.56 -8.15
C VAL A 3 5.22 9.12 -7.64
N MET A 4 5.59 8.17 -8.51
CA MET A 4 5.62 6.74 -8.17
C MET A 4 6.97 6.33 -7.58
N GLY A 5 8.08 6.91 -8.04
CA GLY A 5 9.43 6.47 -7.68
C GLY A 5 10.02 5.43 -8.65
N ARG A 6 9.40 5.22 -9.82
CA ARG A 6 9.87 4.32 -10.87
C ARG A 6 9.69 4.93 -12.26
N THR A 7 10.51 4.50 -13.23
CA THR A 7 10.29 4.79 -14.66
C THR A 7 9.00 4.14 -15.14
N LYS A 8 8.32 4.77 -16.08
CA LYS A 8 6.96 4.36 -16.46
C LYS A 8 6.95 3.15 -17.38
N LEU A 9 7.85 3.10 -18.36
CA LEU A 9 7.83 2.07 -19.39
C LEU A 9 8.55 0.79 -18.92
N GLU A 10 9.72 0.95 -18.31
CA GLU A 10 10.59 -0.15 -17.91
C GLU A 10 10.35 -0.58 -16.45
N SER A 11 9.59 0.19 -15.67
CA SER A 11 9.36 -0.06 -14.25
C SER A 11 10.67 -0.15 -13.45
N ILE A 12 11.69 0.61 -13.83
CA ILE A 12 12.97 0.65 -13.12
C ILE A 12 12.83 1.58 -11.93
N GLU A 13 13.28 1.16 -10.74
CA GLU A 13 13.27 2.03 -9.57
C GLU A 13 14.22 3.21 -9.77
N LEU A 14 13.81 4.39 -9.34
CA LEU A 14 14.69 5.56 -9.36
C LEU A 14 15.79 5.39 -8.31
N ASP A 15 17.00 5.88 -8.59
CA ASP A 15 18.09 5.89 -7.62
C ASP A 15 17.74 6.79 -6.42
N ASP A 16 18.27 6.49 -5.23
CA ASP A 16 17.89 7.16 -3.98
C ASP A 16 18.27 8.65 -3.95
N ASP A 17 19.28 9.07 -4.71
CA ASP A 17 19.70 10.47 -4.83
C ASP A 17 18.77 11.31 -5.72
N VAL A 18 17.96 10.67 -6.57
CA VAL A 18 16.98 11.33 -7.44
C VAL A 18 15.52 11.05 -7.05
N LYS A 19 15.26 9.97 -6.31
CA LYS A 19 13.93 9.55 -5.86
C LYS A 19 13.41 10.55 -4.81
N PRO A 20 12.29 11.25 -5.08
CA PRO A 20 11.74 12.17 -4.10
C PRO A 20 11.23 11.45 -2.85
N GLU A 21 11.45 12.02 -1.68
CA GLU A 21 10.98 11.47 -0.39
C GLU A 21 9.47 11.25 -0.32
N ASN A 22 8.70 12.00 -1.12
CA ASN A 22 7.24 11.89 -1.22
C ASN A 22 6.76 11.09 -2.44
N ALA A 23 7.63 10.32 -3.08
CA ALA A 23 7.24 9.34 -4.09
C ALA A 23 6.58 8.13 -3.42
N HIS A 24 5.61 7.50 -4.08
CA HIS A 24 4.85 6.36 -3.54
C HIS A 24 5.78 5.25 -3.00
N VAL A 25 6.77 4.82 -3.79
CA VAL A 25 7.76 3.82 -3.36
C VAL A 25 8.46 4.23 -2.06
N ALA A 26 8.95 5.48 -1.96
CA ALA A 26 9.65 5.97 -0.76
C ALA A 26 8.72 6.03 0.48
N ARG A 27 7.42 6.23 0.27
CA ARG A 27 6.43 6.26 1.36
C ARG A 27 5.98 4.87 1.78
N THR A 28 5.99 3.89 0.89
CA THR A 28 5.54 2.52 1.17
C THR A 28 6.65 1.57 1.63
N VAL A 29 7.93 1.91 1.47
CA VAL A 29 9.02 1.16 2.11
C VAL A 29 9.04 1.50 3.60
N VAL A 30 8.94 0.47 4.44
CA VAL A 30 8.96 0.54 5.90
C VAL A 30 9.91 -0.52 6.43
N GLU A 31 10.70 -0.14 7.43
CA GLU A 31 11.71 -1.01 8.06
C GLU A 31 11.34 -1.25 9.52
N ASP A 32 11.75 -2.39 10.06
CA ASP A 32 11.63 -2.70 11.49
C ASP A 32 12.75 -2.05 12.33
N ASP A 33 12.76 -2.31 13.64
CA ASP A 33 13.76 -1.77 14.57
C ASP A 33 15.20 -2.26 14.28
N GLN A 34 15.36 -3.31 13.47
CA GLN A 34 16.64 -3.87 13.04
C GLN A 34 17.08 -3.35 11.67
N GLY A 35 16.22 -2.57 11.00
CA GLY A 35 16.45 -2.04 9.65
C GLY A 35 16.06 -3.01 8.53
N GLU A 36 15.32 -4.07 8.84
CA GLU A 36 14.85 -5.02 7.83
C GLU A 36 13.53 -4.54 7.21
N GLU A 37 13.42 -4.63 5.88
CA GLU A 37 12.20 -4.21 5.17
C GLU A 37 11.02 -5.11 5.56
N MET A 38 9.91 -4.48 5.95
CA MET A 38 8.67 -5.15 6.27
C MET A 38 7.76 -5.20 5.04
N GLU A 39 7.51 -6.41 4.57
CA GLU A 39 6.79 -6.64 3.32
C GLU A 39 5.31 -7.01 3.52
N ILE A 40 4.51 -6.71 2.49
CA ILE A 40 3.12 -7.14 2.35
C ILE A 40 2.93 -7.79 0.97
N LEU A 41 1.95 -8.68 0.84
CA LEU A 41 1.54 -9.20 -0.46
C LEU A 41 0.35 -8.39 -0.99
N ARG A 42 0.56 -7.60 -2.05
CA ARG A 42 -0.53 -6.88 -2.72
C ARG A 42 -1.14 -7.73 -3.83
N HIS A 43 -2.46 -7.68 -3.94
CA HIS A 43 -3.21 -8.31 -5.04
C HIS A 43 -4.20 -7.30 -5.67
N SER A 44 -3.80 -6.04 -5.75
CA SER A 44 -4.65 -4.96 -6.24
C SER A 44 -5.06 -5.15 -7.70
N LEU A 45 -6.31 -4.80 -8.02
CA LEU A 45 -6.87 -4.92 -9.37
C LEU A 45 -7.47 -3.58 -9.82
N PRO A 46 -7.34 -3.20 -11.10
CA PRO A 46 -8.08 -2.07 -11.63
C PRO A 46 -9.58 -2.38 -11.65
N TYR A 47 -10.40 -1.36 -11.42
CA TYR A 47 -11.86 -1.44 -11.59
C TYR A 47 -12.39 -0.25 -12.40
N GLY A 48 -13.58 -0.40 -12.96
CA GLY A 48 -14.30 0.64 -13.70
C GLY A 48 -14.67 0.22 -15.12
N ASP A 49 -15.58 0.97 -15.73
CA ASP A 49 -16.14 0.71 -17.07
C ASP A 49 -15.79 1.79 -18.11
N GLY A 50 -14.96 2.77 -17.72
CA GLY A 50 -14.55 3.90 -18.56
C GLY A 50 -15.63 4.97 -18.78
N ARG A 51 -16.80 4.86 -18.15
CA ARG A 51 -17.92 5.80 -18.27
C ARG A 51 -18.27 6.51 -16.96
N GLY A 52 -17.69 6.06 -15.85
CA GLY A 52 -17.82 6.67 -14.53
C GLY A 52 -16.59 6.43 -13.67
N ASP A 53 -16.83 6.09 -12.40
CA ASP A 53 -15.79 5.83 -11.41
C ASP A 53 -14.92 4.65 -11.84
N GLN A 54 -13.61 4.89 -11.79
CA GLN A 54 -12.59 3.93 -12.14
C GLN A 54 -11.39 4.18 -11.24
N GLY A 55 -10.65 3.12 -10.93
CA GLY A 55 -9.55 3.23 -10.00
C GLY A 55 -8.88 1.90 -9.72
N LEU A 56 -8.32 1.81 -8.53
CA LEU A 56 -7.63 0.63 -8.05
C LEU A 56 -8.37 0.09 -6.84
N PHE A 57 -8.80 -1.16 -6.91
CA PHE A 57 -9.21 -1.89 -5.72
C PHE A 57 -7.93 -2.38 -5.02
N PHE A 58 -7.49 -1.64 -4.01
CA PHE A 58 -6.33 -2.02 -3.23
C PHE A 58 -6.70 -3.16 -2.26
N ILE A 59 -6.02 -4.29 -2.40
CA ILE A 59 -6.10 -5.41 -1.46
C ILE A 59 -4.68 -5.89 -1.15
N ALA A 60 -4.43 -6.12 0.13
CA ALA A 60 -3.14 -6.60 0.60
C ALA A 60 -3.34 -7.64 1.71
N TYR A 61 -2.40 -8.56 1.77
CA TYR A 61 -2.30 -9.60 2.78
C TYR A 61 -1.03 -9.37 3.58
N THR A 62 -1.13 -9.55 4.88
CA THR A 62 -0.01 -9.42 5.81
C THR A 62 -0.23 -10.37 6.99
N LYS A 63 0.88 -10.82 7.58
CA LYS A 63 0.87 -11.52 8.87
C LYS A 63 0.80 -10.56 10.06
N ASP A 64 1.04 -9.27 9.83
CA ASP A 64 1.05 -8.22 10.84
C ASP A 64 0.43 -6.93 10.28
N LEU A 65 -0.69 -6.49 10.87
CA LEU A 65 -1.39 -5.27 10.47
C LEU A 65 -0.59 -3.99 10.76
N ASN A 66 0.38 -4.04 11.67
CA ASN A 66 1.23 -2.88 11.97
C ASN A 66 2.02 -2.42 10.74
N ILE A 67 2.34 -3.33 9.82
CA ILE A 67 3.04 -3.01 8.57
C ILE A 67 2.16 -2.10 7.69
N ILE A 68 0.88 -2.48 7.49
CA ILE A 68 -0.09 -1.68 6.72
C ILE A 68 -0.32 -0.34 7.38
N ASP A 69 -0.48 -0.31 8.70
CA ASP A 69 -0.69 0.93 9.44
C ASP A 69 0.52 1.87 9.35
N ALA A 70 1.75 1.35 9.39
CA ALA A 70 2.97 2.13 9.19
C ALA A 70 3.03 2.72 7.78
N MET A 71 2.74 1.91 6.75
CA MET A 71 2.66 2.38 5.36
C MET A 71 1.61 3.48 5.19
N LEU A 72 0.39 3.28 5.71
CA LEU A 72 -0.69 4.27 5.63
C LEU A 72 -0.34 5.57 6.37
N LYS A 73 0.22 5.51 7.59
CA LYS A 73 0.66 6.71 8.32
C LYS A 73 1.68 7.51 7.52
N ARG A 74 2.65 6.84 6.89
CA ARG A 74 3.61 7.49 6.00
C ARG A 74 2.96 8.07 4.76
N MET A 75 2.02 7.37 4.13
CA MET A 75 1.32 7.87 2.95
C MET A 75 0.47 9.12 3.27
N PHE A 76 -0.22 9.13 4.40
CA PHE A 76 -1.04 10.27 4.84
C PHE A 76 -0.25 11.36 5.57
N GLY A 77 1.07 11.25 5.70
CA GLY A 77 1.92 12.24 6.38
C GLY A 77 1.71 12.34 7.90
N THR A 78 1.10 11.32 8.52
CA THR A 78 0.83 11.25 9.96
C THR A 78 1.89 10.48 10.74
N SER A 79 2.99 10.09 10.08
CA SER A 79 4.18 9.46 10.70
C SER A 79 5.07 10.45 11.46
N GLY A 80 4.77 11.75 11.46
CA GLY A 80 5.48 12.79 12.21
C GLY A 80 6.43 13.66 11.38
N ASP A 81 6.73 13.27 10.14
CA ASP A 81 7.55 14.05 9.18
C ASP A 81 6.73 15.09 8.38
N GLY A 82 5.39 14.96 8.37
CA GLY A 82 4.49 15.83 7.62
C GLY A 82 4.53 15.62 6.10
N ILE A 83 5.22 14.58 5.63
CA ILE A 83 5.42 14.31 4.20
C ILE A 83 4.31 13.36 3.73
N HIS A 84 3.49 13.83 2.80
CA HIS A 84 2.38 13.05 2.23
C HIS A 84 2.82 12.38 0.94
N ASP A 85 2.33 11.17 0.69
CA ASP A 85 2.50 10.48 -0.59
C ASP A 85 1.79 11.26 -1.71
N ARG A 86 2.58 11.65 -2.72
CA ARG A 86 2.10 12.45 -3.84
C ARG A 86 1.10 11.70 -4.72
N LEU A 87 1.04 10.36 -4.64
CA LEU A 87 -0.01 9.59 -5.32
C LEU A 87 -1.42 10.02 -4.89
N LEU A 88 -1.60 10.39 -3.61
CA LEU A 88 -2.88 10.81 -3.05
C LEU A 88 -3.39 12.15 -3.59
N HIS A 89 -2.57 12.89 -4.35
CA HIS A 89 -3.05 14.07 -5.10
C HIS A 89 -3.86 13.69 -6.34
N PHE A 90 -3.82 12.41 -6.76
CA PHE A 90 -4.45 11.92 -7.99
C PHE A 90 -5.52 10.87 -7.73
N VAL A 91 -5.53 10.25 -6.55
CA VAL A 91 -6.49 9.21 -6.17
C VAL A 91 -7.12 9.56 -4.83
N THR A 92 -8.41 9.27 -4.67
CA THR A 92 -9.11 9.44 -3.41
C THR A 92 -9.54 8.06 -2.90
N PRO A 93 -9.06 7.61 -1.74
CA PRO A 93 -9.58 6.39 -1.13
C PRO A 93 -11.02 6.65 -0.68
N LEU A 94 -11.97 5.87 -1.20
CA LEU A 94 -13.39 6.03 -0.92
C LEU A 94 -13.83 5.19 0.28
N ASP A 95 -13.29 3.98 0.40
CA ASP A 95 -13.63 3.01 1.44
C ASP A 95 -12.36 2.33 1.99
N GLY A 96 -12.48 1.71 3.16
CA GLY A 96 -11.42 0.92 3.78
C GLY A 96 -11.99 -0.08 4.78
N ALA A 97 -11.46 -1.31 4.77
CA ALA A 97 -11.87 -2.37 5.67
C ALA A 97 -10.71 -3.33 5.94
N TYR A 98 -10.76 -3.96 7.11
CA TYR A 98 -9.85 -5.03 7.50
C TYR A 98 -10.63 -6.33 7.63
N TYR A 99 -10.07 -7.40 7.11
CA TYR A 99 -10.64 -8.74 7.20
C TYR A 99 -9.56 -9.71 7.66
N PHE A 100 -10.00 -10.79 8.30
CA PHE A 100 -9.15 -11.94 8.59
C PHE A 100 -9.54 -13.07 7.65
N ALA A 101 -8.57 -13.59 6.90
CA ALA A 101 -8.72 -14.79 6.10
C ALA A 101 -8.19 -15.97 6.93
N PRO A 102 -9.07 -16.73 7.63
CA PRO A 102 -8.64 -17.86 8.46
C PRO A 102 -8.00 -18.96 7.61
N SER A 103 -7.28 -19.88 8.27
CA SER A 103 -6.95 -21.17 7.66
C SER A 103 -8.25 -21.93 7.35
N GLU A 104 -8.16 -22.89 6.43
CA GLU A 104 -9.31 -23.76 6.10
C GLU A 104 -9.83 -24.48 7.36
N GLU A 105 -8.93 -25.02 8.19
CA GLU A 105 -9.29 -25.67 9.46
C GLU A 105 -10.11 -24.75 10.39
N LEU A 106 -9.66 -23.50 10.60
CA LEU A 106 -10.38 -22.56 11.46
C LEU A 106 -11.70 -22.10 10.85
N LEU A 107 -11.76 -21.98 9.52
CA LEU A 107 -13.00 -21.64 8.83
C LEU A 107 -14.06 -22.74 9.00
N GLU A 108 -13.66 -24.01 8.87
CA GLU A 108 -14.53 -25.16 9.09
C GLU A 108 -15.08 -25.16 10.52
N GLU A 109 -14.22 -24.99 11.53
CA GLU A 109 -14.64 -24.90 12.94
C GLU A 109 -15.68 -23.79 13.19
N VAL A 110 -15.46 -22.59 12.61
CA VAL A 110 -16.36 -21.44 12.78
C VAL A 110 -17.70 -21.61 12.06
N LEU A 111 -17.76 -22.42 10.99
CA LEU A 111 -18.99 -22.64 10.22
C LEU A 111 -19.86 -23.79 10.75
N GLU A 112 -19.29 -24.67 11.58
CA GLU A 112 -20.01 -25.78 12.20
C GLU A 112 -20.81 -25.38 13.45
N ASP A 113 -20.50 -24.23 14.07
CA ASP A 113 -21.24 -23.60 15.18
C ASP A 113 -22.48 -22.79 14.71
#